data_AF-A0A7J7IWH6-F1
#
_entry.id   AF-A0A7J7IWH6-F1
#
_cell.length_a   1.000
_cell.length_b   1.000
_cell.length_c   1.000
_cell.angle_alpha   90.00
_cell.angle_beta   90.00
_cell.angle_gamma   90.00
#
_symmetry.space_group_name_H-M   'P 1'
#
loop_
_entity.id
_entity.type
_entity.pdbx_description
1 polymer ?
#
loop_
_entity_poly.entity_id
_entity_poly.type
_entity_poly.pdbx_seq_one_letter_code
_entity_poly.pdbx_strand_id
1 'polypeptide(L)'
;MINLSNHTLKLFRKSIFDNKALSIISTCVCGYHDKPRDKVQLAKRWAAQQKERMEAYKKYQPFKDPVPLDDIVQMIRAQANSAHTSTSEHTSPESSTASEGGATPVPTSCSHVESVIDTDVTPYKKKQKKCILCQHNIELDYKNIRLLSQFVSPFTGKIYGASITGLCIPMQIRVSKLIRRARKMGFMPIMQKREEFLKDPELFNPFIRRF
;
A
#
# COMPACT_ATOMS: atom_id res chain seq x y z
N MET A 1 22.36 -18.48 53.80
CA MET A 1 22.34 -19.96 53.91
C MET A 1 20.94 -20.41 53.52
N ILE A 2 20.63 -21.19 52.48
CA ILE A 2 21.37 -22.06 51.56
C ILE A 2 20.61 -22.08 50.21
N ASN A 3 21.39 -21.90 49.14
CA ASN A 3 21.30 -22.37 47.76
C ASN A 3 19.93 -22.70 47.10
N LEU A 4 19.57 -21.85 46.15
CA LEU A 4 18.74 -22.19 44.99
C LEU A 4 19.61 -22.97 44.00
N SER A 5 19.43 -24.29 43.94
CA SER A 5 20.26 -25.21 43.15
C SER A 5 20.00 -25.10 41.65
N ASN A 6 21.03 -24.66 40.93
CA ASN A 6 21.22 -24.66 39.48
C ASN A 6 21.13 -26.07 38.85
N HIS A 7 19.92 -26.58 38.60
CA HIS A 7 19.71 -27.89 37.97
C HIS A 7 18.94 -27.86 36.62
N THR A 8 18.65 -26.69 36.05
CA THR A 8 17.87 -26.57 34.80
C THR A 8 18.58 -25.82 33.67
N LEU A 9 19.92 -25.78 33.69
CA LEU A 9 20.73 -25.17 32.61
C LEU A 9 21.89 -26.07 32.12
N LYS A 10 21.74 -27.39 32.23
CA LYS A 10 22.76 -28.36 31.79
C LYS A 10 22.23 -29.47 30.86
N LEU A 11 21.11 -29.24 30.18
CA LEU A 11 20.56 -30.17 29.18
C LEU A 11 20.07 -29.50 27.88
N PHE A 12 20.80 -28.52 27.35
CA PHE A 12 20.53 -28.04 25.98
C PHE A 12 21.77 -27.64 25.17
N ARG A 13 22.99 -28.07 25.58
CA ARG A 13 24.23 -27.67 24.90
C ARG A 13 25.26 -28.78 24.69
N LYS A 14 24.79 -29.99 24.38
CA LYS A 14 25.67 -31.11 23.99
C LYS A 14 24.99 -32.05 22.98
N SER A 15 24.58 -31.50 21.83
CA SER A 15 24.12 -32.31 20.68
C SER A 15 24.30 -31.57 19.35
N ILE A 16 25.48 -30.97 19.15
CA ILE A 16 25.97 -30.61 17.82
C ILE A 16 27.49 -30.73 17.91
N PHE A 17 28.01 -31.94 17.72
CA PHE A 17 29.36 -32.29 17.27
C PHE A 17 29.62 -33.71 17.74
N ASP A 18 29.21 -34.68 16.92
CA ASP A 18 29.93 -35.95 16.83
C ASP A 18 29.83 -36.45 15.38
N ASN A 19 31.01 -36.56 14.77
CA ASN A 19 31.25 -37.06 13.43
C ASN A 19 31.12 -38.59 13.44
N LYS A 20 30.28 -39.15 12.56
CA LYS A 20 30.60 -40.37 11.79
C LYS A 20 29.52 -40.68 10.75
N ALA A 21 29.98 -41.23 9.63
CA ALA A 21 29.22 -41.82 8.52
C ALA A 21 28.85 -40.87 7.36
N LEU A 22 29.86 -40.40 6.63
CA LEU A 22 29.77 -40.26 5.18
C LEU A 22 30.86 -41.14 4.55
N SER A 23 30.51 -42.39 4.30
CA SER A 23 31.11 -43.17 3.23
C SER A 23 30.04 -43.38 2.16
N ILE A 24 30.45 -43.20 0.91
CA ILE A 24 29.72 -43.55 -0.33
C ILE A 24 28.85 -42.40 -0.88
N ILE A 25 29.45 -41.65 -1.80
CA ILE A 25 29.04 -41.35 -3.20
C ILE A 25 30.21 -40.50 -3.73
N SER A 26 31.19 -41.15 -4.35
CA SER A 26 31.26 -41.30 -5.81
C SER A 26 31.47 -39.96 -6.51
N THR A 27 32.75 -39.73 -6.79
CA THR A 27 33.33 -38.90 -7.85
C THR A 27 32.37 -38.43 -8.95
N CYS A 28 32.17 -37.12 -9.04
CA CYS A 28 32.06 -36.46 -10.32
C CYS A 28 32.86 -35.15 -10.29
N VAL A 29 33.84 -35.09 -11.18
CA VAL A 29 34.78 -33.98 -11.36
C VAL A 29 34.04 -32.82 -12.00
N CYS A 30 33.92 -31.70 -11.28
CA CYS A 30 33.84 -30.39 -11.90
C CYS A 30 34.63 -29.43 -11.01
N GLY A 31 35.72 -28.89 -11.55
CA GLY A 31 36.67 -28.08 -10.82
C GLY A 31 36.02 -26.80 -10.28
N TYR A 32 35.99 -26.67 -8.96
CA TYR A 32 35.90 -25.39 -8.27
C TYR A 32 36.92 -25.43 -7.15
N HIS A 33 38.02 -24.71 -7.32
CA HIS A 33 38.95 -24.41 -6.24
C HIS A 33 38.25 -23.44 -5.28
N ASP A 34 37.42 -23.97 -4.39
CA ASP A 34 36.88 -23.21 -3.28
C ASP A 34 38.04 -22.82 -2.35
N LYS A 35 38.45 -21.54 -2.42
CA LYS A 35 39.35 -20.95 -1.43
C LYS A 35 38.79 -21.26 -0.04
N PRO A 36 39.58 -21.76 0.93
CA PRO A 36 39.10 -21.98 2.28
C PRO A 36 38.57 -20.65 2.81
N ARG A 37 37.24 -20.54 2.93
CA ARG A 37 36.60 -19.35 3.50
C ARG A 37 36.95 -19.38 4.99
N ASP A 38 38.00 -18.65 5.36
CA ASP A 38 38.44 -18.49 6.74
C ASP A 38 37.24 -18.06 7.60
N LYS A 39 36.62 -19.04 8.25
CA LYS A 39 35.42 -18.83 9.09
C LYS A 39 35.71 -17.79 10.18
N VAL A 40 36.98 -17.69 10.59
CA VAL A 40 37.51 -16.68 11.50
C VAL A 40 37.46 -15.28 10.90
N GLN A 41 37.87 -15.10 9.64
CA GLN A 41 37.82 -13.79 8.96
C GLN A 41 36.37 -13.34 8.74
N LEU A 42 35.47 -14.26 8.36
CA LEU A 42 34.05 -13.97 8.23
C LEU A 42 33.42 -13.59 9.58
N ALA A 43 33.74 -14.32 10.64
CA ALA A 43 33.27 -14.02 12.00
C ALA A 43 33.78 -12.66 12.51
N LYS A 44 35.05 -12.32 12.23
CA LYS A 44 35.63 -11.01 12.56
C LYS A 44 34.92 -9.88 11.82
N ARG A 45 34.62 -10.04 10.52
CA ARG A 45 33.85 -9.08 9.72
C ARG A 45 32.41 -8.93 10.22
N TRP A 46 31.75 -10.03 10.56
CA TRP A 46 30.41 -10.02 11.15
C TRP A 46 30.39 -9.31 12.52
N ALA A 47 31.37 -9.56 13.38
CA ALA A 47 31.50 -8.87 14.66
C ALA A 47 31.77 -7.36 14.49
N ALA A 48 32.64 -6.98 13.54
CA ALA A 48 32.89 -5.58 13.19
C ALA A 48 31.62 -4.87 12.69
N GLN A 49 30.88 -5.51 11.78
CA GLN A 49 29.62 -4.99 11.25
C GLN A 49 28.54 -4.83 12.35
N GLN A 50 28.47 -5.76 13.30
CA GLN A 50 27.55 -5.63 14.45
C GLN A 50 27.93 -4.45 15.34
N LYS A 51 29.22 -4.21 15.58
CA LYS A 51 29.69 -3.07 16.37
C LYS A 51 29.34 -1.74 15.71
N GLU A 52 29.60 -1.61 14.40
CA GLU A 52 29.20 -0.43 13.61
C GLU A 52 27.68 -0.22 13.63
N ARG A 53 26.89 -1.30 13.53
CA ARG A 53 25.42 -1.22 13.59
C ARG A 53 24.92 -0.74 14.96
N MET A 54 25.58 -1.15 16.04
CA MET A 54 25.27 -0.71 17.41
C MET A 54 25.70 0.74 17.66
N GLU A 55 26.86 1.16 17.13
CA GLU A 55 27.29 2.57 17.17
C GLU A 55 26.34 3.46 16.36
N ALA A 56 25.88 2.99 15.19
CA ALA A 56 24.85 3.67 14.41
C ALA A 56 23.52 3.78 15.15
N TYR A 57 23.09 2.76 15.89
CA TYR A 57 21.90 2.82 16.75
C TYR A 57 22.06 3.80 17.92
N LYS A 58 23.26 3.91 18.49
CA LYS A 58 23.57 4.90 19.54
C LYS A 58 23.59 6.33 19.00
N LYS A 59 24.04 6.51 17.74
CA LYS A 59 24.05 7.79 17.03
C LYS A 59 22.66 8.18 16.52
N TYR A 60 21.83 7.20 16.18
CA TYR A 60 20.45 7.42 15.77
C TYR A 60 19.63 7.82 16.99
N GLN A 61 19.28 9.10 17.09
CA GLN A 61 18.27 9.58 18.02
C GLN A 61 16.91 9.55 17.30
N PRO A 62 16.02 8.58 17.60
CA PRO A 62 14.63 8.70 17.18
C PRO A 62 13.96 9.79 18.04
N PHE A 63 13.38 10.81 17.40
CA PHE A 63 12.54 11.84 18.04
C PHE A 63 13.25 12.77 19.06
N LYS A 64 14.10 13.66 18.54
CA LYS A 64 14.39 14.99 19.10
C LYS A 64 14.07 15.97 17.97
N ASP A 65 13.04 16.80 18.02
CA ASP A 65 12.42 17.48 19.16
C ASP A 65 10.90 17.57 18.94
N PRO A 66 10.06 17.56 19.99
CA PRO A 66 8.71 18.09 19.85
C PRO A 66 8.83 19.56 19.42
N VAL A 67 8.13 19.94 18.34
CA VAL A 67 8.07 21.35 17.91
C VAL A 67 7.67 22.19 19.14
N PRO A 68 8.50 23.16 19.57
CA PRO A 68 8.21 23.94 20.75
C PRO A 68 6.92 24.72 20.51
N LEU A 69 5.92 24.48 21.38
CA LEU A 69 4.59 25.08 21.28
C LEU A 69 4.60 26.60 21.52
N ASP A 70 5.78 27.19 21.78
CA ASP A 70 5.95 28.61 22.03
C ASP A 70 5.97 29.44 20.73
N ASP A 71 6.49 28.90 19.62
CA ASP A 71 6.55 29.63 18.34
C ASP A 71 5.18 29.72 17.67
N ILE A 72 4.35 28.68 17.78
CA ILE A 72 2.97 28.68 17.26
C ILE A 72 2.09 29.64 18.04
N VAL A 73 2.26 29.70 19.36
CA VAL A 73 1.51 30.61 20.24
C VAL A 73 1.91 32.07 20.01
N GLN A 74 3.18 32.36 19.73
CA GLN A 74 3.63 33.70 19.34
C GLN A 74 3.10 34.10 17.95
N MET A 75 3.03 33.15 17.01
CA MET A 75 2.51 33.41 15.66
C MET A 75 1.00 33.71 15.65
N ILE A 76 0.20 33.01 16.45
CA ILE A 76 -1.26 33.24 16.58
C ILE A 76 -1.55 34.61 17.22
N ARG A 77 -0.78 35.01 18.26
CA ARG A 77 -0.93 36.33 18.89
C ARG A 77 -0.58 37.49 17.95
N ALA A 78 0.37 37.30 17.05
CA ALA A 78 0.72 38.30 16.04
C ALA A 78 -0.39 38.49 15.00
N GLN A 79 -1.07 37.41 14.59
CA GLN A 79 -2.20 37.49 13.64
C GLN A 79 -3.43 38.17 14.24
N ALA A 80 -3.72 37.94 15.53
CA ALA A 80 -4.86 38.54 16.23
C ALA A 80 -4.79 40.09 16.33
N ASN A 81 -3.59 40.68 16.30
CA ASN A 81 -3.40 42.13 16.38
C ASN A 81 -3.45 42.84 15.01
N SER A 82 -3.70 42.11 13.91
CA SER A 82 -3.66 42.65 12.54
C SER A 82 -4.99 42.58 11.76
N ALA A 83 -6.04 41.98 12.34
CA ALA A 83 -7.26 41.60 11.60
C ALA A 83 -8.53 42.41 11.95
N HIS A 84 -8.41 43.68 12.34
CA HIS A 84 -9.54 44.62 12.28
C HIS A 84 -9.47 45.44 10.98
N THR A 85 -9.94 44.87 9.86
CA THR A 85 -10.50 45.60 8.69
C THR A 85 -11.14 44.62 7.70
N SER A 86 -12.48 44.65 7.67
CA SER A 86 -13.41 44.37 6.57
C SER A 86 -13.34 43.06 5.77
N THR A 87 -14.39 42.24 5.89
CA THR A 87 -14.94 41.47 4.76
C THR A 87 -16.46 41.46 4.82
N SER A 88 -17.07 42.10 3.81
CA SER A 88 -18.49 42.10 3.45
C SER A 88 -18.90 40.82 2.74
N GLU A 89 -20.19 40.49 2.89
CA GLU A 89 -20.88 39.27 2.50
C GLU A 89 -21.03 39.08 0.98
N HIS A 90 -21.04 37.81 0.54
CA HIS A 90 -21.36 37.38 -0.81
C HIS A 90 -22.72 36.67 -0.85
N THR A 91 -23.57 37.15 -1.75
CA THR A 91 -24.90 36.68 -2.13
C THR A 91 -24.81 35.50 -3.10
N SER A 92 -25.60 34.44 -2.86
CA SER A 92 -26.02 33.44 -3.87
C SER A 92 -27.34 33.92 -4.53
N PRO A 93 -27.72 33.47 -5.75
CA PRO A 93 -28.50 32.22 -5.87
C PRO A 93 -28.39 31.43 -7.21
N GLU A 94 -28.82 30.15 -7.15
CA GLU A 94 -29.68 29.31 -8.05
C GLU A 94 -29.65 29.54 -9.60
N SER A 95 -29.97 28.63 -10.53
CA SER A 95 -30.90 27.49 -10.63
C SER A 95 -30.72 26.76 -11.99
N SER A 96 -31.28 25.54 -12.14
CA SER A 96 -32.09 24.99 -13.29
C SER A 96 -31.64 25.17 -14.76
N THR A 97 -31.86 24.33 -15.79
CA THR A 97 -32.61 23.09 -16.13
C THR A 97 -32.51 22.93 -17.67
N ALA A 98 -32.58 21.69 -18.21
CA ALA A 98 -33.16 21.28 -19.52
C ALA A 98 -32.57 21.89 -20.84
N SER A 99 -32.69 21.38 -22.06
CA SER A 99 -33.10 20.14 -22.76
C SER A 99 -32.92 20.38 -24.28
N GLU A 100 -32.55 19.33 -25.03
CA GLU A 100 -32.96 18.98 -26.41
C GLU A 100 -32.83 19.91 -27.64
N GLY A 101 -32.31 19.33 -28.74
CA GLY A 101 -32.89 19.44 -30.09
C GLY A 101 -32.05 20.11 -31.19
N GLY A 102 -31.96 19.48 -32.38
CA GLY A 102 -31.82 20.22 -33.65
C GLY A 102 -30.82 19.70 -34.69
N ALA A 103 -31.36 18.93 -35.65
CA ALA A 103 -31.02 18.68 -37.05
C ALA A 103 -29.78 19.34 -37.75
N THR A 104 -29.21 18.50 -38.63
CA THR A 104 -28.24 18.66 -39.74
C THR A 104 -28.35 19.91 -40.63
N PRO A 105 -27.28 20.27 -41.37
CA PRO A 105 -27.22 19.93 -42.80
C PRO A 105 -25.84 19.50 -43.33
N VAL A 106 -25.87 18.68 -44.38
CA VAL A 106 -24.73 18.18 -45.19
C VAL A 106 -24.35 19.22 -46.26
N PRO A 107 -23.08 19.29 -46.68
CA PRO A 107 -22.82 19.53 -48.10
C PRO A 107 -21.83 18.55 -48.74
N THR A 108 -22.27 18.08 -49.89
CA THR A 108 -21.60 17.56 -51.10
C THR A 108 -20.12 17.91 -51.29
N SER A 109 -19.28 16.89 -51.54
CA SER A 109 -18.56 16.68 -52.83
C SER A 109 -17.35 15.76 -52.65
N CYS A 110 -17.18 14.84 -53.59
CA CYS A 110 -16.11 13.85 -53.64
C CYS A 110 -14.94 14.42 -54.47
N SER A 111 -13.73 14.47 -53.92
CA SER A 111 -12.49 14.48 -54.71
C SER A 111 -11.30 13.90 -53.92
N HIS A 112 -10.96 12.68 -54.29
CA HIS A 112 -9.63 12.06 -54.37
C HIS A 112 -8.49 12.62 -53.48
N VAL A 113 -8.15 11.92 -52.40
CA VAL A 113 -6.80 11.36 -52.19
C VAL A 113 -6.98 10.10 -51.33
N GLU A 114 -6.63 8.92 -51.86
CA GLU A 114 -6.52 7.72 -51.04
C GLU A 114 -5.18 7.79 -50.30
N SER A 115 -5.12 8.60 -49.25
CA SER A 115 -4.08 8.47 -48.24
C SER A 115 -4.46 7.26 -47.40
N VAL A 116 -3.80 6.13 -47.63
CA VAL A 116 -3.84 4.99 -46.71
C VAL A 116 -3.36 5.52 -45.37
N ILE A 117 -4.32 5.77 -44.48
CA ILE A 117 -4.03 6.20 -43.13
C ILE A 117 -3.46 4.94 -42.45
N ASP A 118 -2.15 4.94 -42.22
CA ASP A 118 -1.49 3.99 -41.31
C ASP A 118 -1.97 4.28 -39.88
N THR A 119 -3.23 3.99 -39.61
CA THR A 119 -3.75 3.87 -38.26
C THR A 119 -3.96 2.41 -37.99
N ASP A 120 -3.10 1.83 -37.14
CA ASP A 120 -3.33 0.57 -36.43
C ASP A 120 -4.59 0.60 -35.51
N VAL A 121 -5.43 1.62 -35.67
CA VAL A 121 -6.67 1.87 -34.96
C VAL A 121 -7.81 1.57 -35.92
N THR A 122 -8.28 0.32 -35.90
CA THR A 122 -9.55 0.01 -36.53
C THR A 122 -10.65 0.85 -35.85
N PRO A 123 -11.51 1.57 -36.59
CA PRO A 123 -12.55 2.44 -36.01
C PRO A 123 -13.57 1.68 -35.15
N TYR A 124 -13.57 0.34 -35.23
CA TYR A 124 -14.42 -0.56 -34.45
C TYR A 124 -13.77 -1.04 -33.13
N LYS A 125 -12.52 -0.65 -32.82
CA LYS A 125 -11.84 -1.08 -31.60
C LYS A 125 -12.46 -0.40 -30.38
N LYS A 126 -13.22 -1.17 -29.60
CA LYS A 126 -13.80 -0.70 -28.33
C LYS A 126 -12.68 -0.29 -27.37
N LYS A 127 -12.87 0.83 -26.66
CA LYS A 127 -11.96 1.29 -25.60
C LYS A 127 -11.85 0.19 -24.53
N GLN A 128 -10.64 -0.08 -24.06
CA GLN A 128 -10.42 -1.04 -22.99
C GLN A 128 -11.09 -0.55 -21.69
N LYS A 129 -11.86 -1.43 -21.04
CA LYS A 129 -12.50 -1.14 -19.76
C LYS A 129 -11.43 -1.06 -18.68
N LYS A 130 -11.37 0.06 -17.96
CA LYS A 130 -10.47 0.26 -16.82
C LYS A 130 -11.22 0.02 -15.51
N CYS A 131 -10.48 -0.36 -14.46
CA CYS A 131 -11.04 -0.46 -13.12
C CYS A 131 -11.38 0.92 -12.54
N ILE A 132 -12.33 0.99 -11.59
CA ILE A 132 -12.72 2.25 -10.94
C ILE A 132 -11.52 3.01 -10.33
N LEU A 133 -10.62 2.31 -9.64
CA LEU A 133 -9.43 2.92 -9.01
C LEU A 133 -8.41 3.40 -10.06
N CYS A 134 -8.32 2.69 -11.18
CA CYS A 134 -7.42 2.96 -12.30
C CYS A 134 -7.92 4.16 -13.11
N GLN A 135 -9.24 4.30 -13.25
CA GLN A 135 -9.90 5.36 -13.99
C GLN A 135 -9.75 6.71 -13.26
N HIS A 136 -9.88 6.70 -11.94
CA HIS A 136 -9.76 7.90 -11.11
C HIS A 136 -8.34 8.15 -10.57
N ASN A 137 -7.37 7.28 -10.89
CA ASN A 137 -5.98 7.36 -10.43
C ASN A 137 -5.84 7.63 -8.92
N ILE A 138 -6.62 6.91 -8.11
CA ILE A 138 -6.69 7.14 -6.66
C ILE A 138 -5.47 6.54 -5.96
N GLU A 139 -4.77 7.35 -5.17
CA GLU A 139 -3.67 6.88 -4.33
C GLU A 139 -4.20 6.03 -3.16
N LEU A 140 -3.64 4.82 -3.01
CA LEU A 140 -4.10 3.85 -2.03
C LEU A 140 -3.15 3.79 -0.83
N ASP A 141 -3.67 4.19 0.33
CA ASP A 141 -3.01 4.10 1.63
C ASP A 141 -3.76 3.22 2.62
N TYR A 142 -3.01 2.59 3.52
CA TYR A 142 -3.58 1.79 4.62
C TYR A 142 -4.21 2.67 5.72
N LYS A 143 -3.91 3.97 5.72
CA LYS A 143 -4.46 4.96 6.65
C LYS A 143 -5.89 5.37 6.26
N ASN A 144 -6.22 5.28 4.97
CA ASN A 144 -7.51 5.69 4.42
C ASN A 144 -8.56 4.59 4.62
N ILE A 145 -9.02 4.46 5.87
CA ILE A 145 -9.94 3.39 6.27
C ILE A 145 -11.28 3.50 5.53
N ARG A 146 -11.77 4.72 5.29
CA ARG A 146 -13.05 4.97 4.61
C ARG A 146 -13.11 4.29 3.25
N LEU A 147 -12.11 4.52 2.40
CA LEU A 147 -11.99 3.89 1.08
C LEU A 147 -11.81 2.36 1.20
N LEU A 148 -10.90 1.90 2.05
CA LEU A 148 -10.63 0.46 2.20
C LEU A 148 -11.83 -0.32 2.74
N SER A 149 -12.67 0.32 3.57
CA SER A 149 -13.86 -0.29 4.17
C SER A 149 -14.94 -0.63 3.16
N GLN A 150 -14.92 0.00 1.97
CA GLN A 150 -15.85 -0.29 0.88
C GLN A 150 -15.55 -1.66 0.23
N PHE A 151 -14.32 -2.16 0.34
CA PHE A 151 -13.93 -3.48 -0.19
C PHE A 151 -14.13 -4.63 0.80
N VAL A 152 -14.79 -4.36 1.93
CA VAL A 152 -15.01 -5.32 3.02
C VAL A 152 -16.50 -5.50 3.27
N SER A 153 -16.92 -6.75 3.50
CA SER A 153 -18.29 -7.08 3.87
C SER A 153 -18.69 -6.43 5.19
N PRO A 154 -19.86 -5.76 5.27
CA PRO A 154 -20.27 -5.00 6.45
C PRO A 154 -20.40 -5.87 7.70
N PHE A 155 -21.04 -7.05 7.57
CA PHE A 155 -21.36 -7.92 8.69
C PHE A 155 -20.32 -9.00 8.95
N THR A 156 -19.58 -9.43 7.93
CA THR A 156 -18.62 -10.54 8.07
C THR A 156 -17.17 -10.07 8.13
N GLY A 157 -16.88 -8.82 7.73
CA GLY A 157 -15.50 -8.33 7.66
C GLY A 157 -14.63 -9.07 6.65
N LYS A 158 -15.21 -9.88 5.76
CA LYS A 158 -14.48 -10.56 4.68
C LYS A 158 -14.17 -9.58 3.55
N ILE A 159 -12.97 -9.66 2.99
CA ILE A 159 -12.58 -8.85 1.82
C ILE A 159 -13.29 -9.44 0.60
N TYR A 160 -13.96 -8.60 -0.19
CA TYR A 160 -14.61 -9.05 -1.43
C TYR A 160 -13.60 -9.51 -2.47
N GLY A 161 -13.97 -10.50 -3.29
CA GLY A 161 -13.16 -11.03 -4.39
C GLY A 161 -13.18 -10.14 -5.65
N ALA A 162 -12.25 -10.37 -6.58
CA ALA A 162 -12.13 -9.59 -7.81
C ALA A 162 -13.35 -9.69 -8.73
N SER A 163 -14.04 -10.84 -8.75
CA SER A 163 -15.27 -11.04 -9.53
C SER A 163 -16.41 -10.12 -9.09
N ILE A 164 -16.41 -9.73 -7.81
CA ILE A 164 -17.40 -8.88 -7.20
C ILE A 164 -17.02 -7.40 -7.38
N THR A 165 -15.79 -7.04 -6.98
CA THR A 165 -15.31 -5.65 -7.01
C THR A 165 -15.10 -5.13 -8.44
N GLY A 166 -14.83 -6.01 -9.41
CA GLY A 166 -14.48 -5.64 -10.77
C GLY A 166 -13.14 -4.90 -10.88
N LEU A 167 -12.25 -5.05 -9.90
CA LEU A 167 -10.91 -4.48 -9.93
C LEU A 167 -9.95 -5.31 -10.79
N CYS A 168 -8.97 -4.65 -11.40
CA CYS A 168 -7.84 -5.35 -12.01
C CYS A 168 -7.12 -6.19 -10.94
N ILE A 169 -6.66 -7.40 -11.32
CA ILE A 169 -5.89 -8.31 -10.45
C ILE A 169 -4.76 -7.60 -9.66
N PRO A 170 -3.87 -6.78 -10.28
CA PRO A 170 -2.81 -6.10 -9.53
C PRO A 170 -3.37 -5.14 -8.47
N MET A 171 -4.45 -4.42 -8.80
CA MET A 171 -5.08 -3.48 -7.89
C MET A 171 -5.77 -4.21 -6.72
N GLN A 172 -6.45 -5.33 -7.00
CA GLN A 172 -7.06 -6.17 -5.98
C GLN A 172 -6.02 -6.69 -4.98
N ILE A 173 -4.85 -7.13 -5.45
CA ILE A 173 -3.74 -7.57 -4.59
C ILE A 173 -3.25 -6.42 -3.72
N ARG A 174 -3.09 -5.22 -4.30
CA ARG A 174 -2.65 -4.01 -3.58
C ARG A 174 -3.64 -3.63 -2.48
N VAL A 175 -4.93 -3.54 -2.79
CA VAL A 175 -6.01 -3.26 -1.83
C VAL A 175 -6.02 -4.30 -0.71
N SER A 176 -5.95 -5.58 -1.06
CA SER A 176 -5.93 -6.67 -0.05
C SER A 176 -4.73 -6.58 0.89
N LYS A 177 -3.54 -6.20 0.40
CA LYS A 177 -2.35 -5.97 1.23
C LYS A 177 -2.56 -4.79 2.18
N LEU A 178 -3.12 -3.68 1.69
CA LEU A 178 -3.39 -2.49 2.50
C LEU A 178 -4.44 -2.75 3.58
N ILE A 179 -5.52 -3.47 3.27
CA ILE A 179 -6.53 -3.87 4.27
C ILE A 179 -5.90 -4.73 5.37
N ARG A 180 -5.09 -5.73 5.00
CA ARG A 180 -4.37 -6.57 5.97
C ARG A 180 -3.40 -5.74 6.83
N ARG A 181 -2.73 -4.74 6.24
CA ARG A 181 -1.85 -3.82 6.96
C ARG A 181 -2.63 -2.93 7.93
N ALA A 182 -3.76 -2.36 7.49
CA ALA A 182 -4.64 -1.55 8.33
C ALA A 182 -5.16 -2.34 9.53
N ARG A 183 -5.53 -3.61 9.33
CA ARG A 183 -5.94 -4.53 10.40
C ARG A 183 -4.84 -4.80 11.41
N LYS A 184 -3.63 -5.11 10.94
CA LYS A 184 -2.47 -5.37 11.81
C LYS A 184 -2.08 -4.14 12.65
N MET A 185 -2.27 -2.94 12.11
CA MET A 185 -1.97 -1.69 12.79
C MET A 185 -3.13 -1.17 13.67
N GLY A 186 -4.28 -1.86 13.70
CA GLY A 186 -5.43 -1.43 14.51
C GLY A 186 -6.29 -0.32 13.91
N PHE A 187 -6.05 0.09 12.65
CA PHE A 187 -6.85 1.12 11.98
C PHE A 187 -8.21 0.60 11.50
N MET A 188 -8.32 -0.70 11.19
CA MET A 188 -9.54 -1.30 10.65
C MET A 188 -9.94 -2.57 11.43
N PRO A 189 -11.22 -2.71 11.82
CA PRO A 189 -11.72 -3.92 12.46
C PRO A 189 -11.71 -5.15 11.53
N ILE A 190 -11.60 -6.34 12.13
CA ILE A 190 -11.53 -7.62 11.42
C ILE A 190 -12.93 -8.21 11.20
N MET A 191 -13.81 -8.14 12.20
CA MET A 191 -15.08 -8.87 12.22
C MET A 191 -16.22 -8.13 11.53
N GLN A 192 -16.35 -6.83 11.76
CA GLN A 192 -17.44 -6.02 11.22
C GLN A 192 -16.94 -4.65 10.79
N LYS A 193 -17.63 -4.02 9.83
CA LYS A 193 -17.36 -2.65 9.41
C LYS A 193 -17.86 -1.67 10.49
N ARG A 194 -17.20 -0.50 10.61
CA ARG A 194 -17.68 0.57 11.52
C ARG A 194 -18.98 1.17 10.98
N GLU A 195 -19.89 1.53 11.88
CA GLU A 195 -21.20 2.09 11.55
C GLU A 195 -21.10 3.38 10.73
N GLU A 196 -20.10 4.23 11.04
CA GLU A 196 -19.78 5.46 10.29
C GLU A 196 -19.67 5.23 8.78
N PHE A 197 -19.12 4.09 8.38
CA PHE A 197 -18.85 3.76 6.97
C PHE A 197 -19.98 2.97 6.32
N LEU A 198 -20.99 2.55 7.08
CA LEU A 198 -22.14 1.80 6.52
C LEU A 198 -23.04 2.70 5.68
N LYS A 199 -23.06 3.99 5.98
CA LYS A 199 -23.85 5.01 5.27
C LYS A 199 -23.18 5.53 3.99
N ASP A 200 -21.95 5.10 3.70
CA ASP A 200 -21.24 5.49 2.48
C ASP A 200 -21.88 4.84 1.24
N PRO A 201 -21.94 5.53 0.09
CA PRO A 201 -22.45 4.95 -1.15
C PRO A 201 -21.60 3.73 -1.57
N GLU A 202 -22.27 2.65 -1.97
CA GLU A 202 -21.60 1.43 -2.41
C GLU A 202 -21.02 1.59 -3.82
N LEU A 203 -19.76 1.21 -4.00
CA LEU A 203 -19.07 1.27 -5.31
C LEU A 203 -19.48 0.14 -6.27
N PHE A 204 -19.92 -0.99 -5.72
CA PHE A 204 -20.28 -2.18 -6.49
C PHE A 204 -21.32 -2.98 -5.72
N ASN A 205 -22.19 -3.67 -6.46
CA ASN A 205 -23.20 -4.54 -5.87
C ASN A 205 -22.63 -5.95 -5.66
N PRO A 206 -22.59 -6.48 -4.42
CA PRO A 206 -22.00 -7.79 -4.13
C PRO A 206 -22.81 -8.99 -4.61
N PHE A 207 -24.09 -8.79 -4.97
CA PHE A 207 -25.01 -9.86 -5.35
C PHE A 207 -25.06 -10.11 -6.86
N ILE A 208 -24.55 -9.19 -7.68
CA ILE A 208 -24.53 -9.35 -9.14
C ILE A 208 -23.37 -10.27 -9.54
N ARG A 209 -23.70 -11.47 -10.02
CA ARG A 209 -22.72 -12.37 -10.62
C ARG A 209 -22.38 -11.88 -12.03
N ARG A 210 -21.23 -11.24 -12.20
CA ARG A 210 -20.64 -10.99 -13.53
C ARG A 210 -19.97 -12.29 -13.99
N PHE A 211 -20.64 -13.03 -14.87
CA PHE A 211 -20.09 -14.18 -15.60
C PHE A 211 -19.30 -13.70 -16.82
#